data_AF-A0A971MWW1-F1
#
_entry.id   AF-A0A971MWW1-F1
#
_cell.length_a   1.000
_cell.length_b   1.000
_cell.length_c   1.000
_cell.angle_alpha   90.00
_cell.angle_beta   90.00
_cell.angle_gamma   90.00
#
_symmetry.space_group_name_H-M   'P 1'
#
loop_
_entity.id
_entity.type
_entity.pdbx_description
1 polymer ?
#
loop_
_entity_poly.entity_id
_entity_poly.type
_entity_poly.pdbx_seq_one_letter_code
_entity_poly.pdbx_strand_id
1 'polypeptide(L)'
;MKKIFALLLVLTLVLVGCGQGTSTTDKPETTTGEAKTITKTVKGHNGDVEVTTTFDAAGKITEVKVGKHEETEGLSDPAISDVPKSIVEKNSVAVDTVGGATVTSKAIIDAVTQAITEAGFNPADYGAK
;
A
#
# COMPACT_ATOMS: atom_id res chain seq x y z
N MET A 1 6.01 52.68 30.30
CA MET A 1 4.97 52.36 31.31
C MET A 1 4.86 50.84 31.35
N LYS A 2 5.40 50.20 32.40
CA LYS A 2 4.63 49.60 33.52
C LYS A 2 3.90 48.32 33.02
N LYS A 3 4.21 47.09 33.45
CA LYS A 3 4.80 46.62 34.72
C LYS A 3 5.42 45.22 34.53
N ILE A 4 6.58 45.05 35.13
CA ILE A 4 7.17 43.77 35.53
C ILE A 4 6.56 43.40 36.89
N PHE A 5 6.04 42.17 37.00
CA PHE A 5 5.78 41.42 38.23
C PHE A 5 5.99 39.96 37.79
N ALA A 6 7.16 39.32 37.95
CA ALA A 6 7.72 38.81 39.20
C ALA A 6 6.66 38.16 40.09
N LEU A 7 6.59 36.83 40.11
CA LEU A 7 6.71 36.01 41.33
C LEU A 7 6.67 34.50 41.01
N LEU A 8 7.66 33.78 41.57
CA LEU A 8 7.81 32.33 41.63
C LEU A 8 6.56 31.60 42.19
N LEU A 9 6.23 30.43 41.61
CA LEU A 9 5.82 29.26 42.40
C LEU A 9 6.30 27.96 41.73
N VAL A 10 7.14 27.27 42.48
CA VAL A 10 7.72 25.95 42.24
C VAL A 10 6.64 24.87 42.23
N LEU A 11 6.64 23.98 41.24
CA LEU A 11 6.16 22.61 41.42
C LEU A 11 6.98 21.66 40.54
N THR A 12 8.08 21.17 41.12
CA THR A 12 8.82 20.01 40.65
C THR A 12 8.00 18.74 40.91
N LEU A 13 7.69 17.98 39.86
CA LEU A 13 7.47 16.54 39.99
C LEU A 13 8.22 15.82 38.86
N VAL A 14 9.38 15.30 39.23
CA VAL A 14 10.15 14.36 38.42
C VAL A 14 9.57 12.97 38.71
N LEU A 15 9.06 12.28 37.69
CA LEU A 15 9.00 10.83 37.72
C LEU A 15 9.86 10.28 36.57
N VAL A 16 10.97 9.70 37.00
CA VAL A 16 11.86 8.83 36.23
C VAL A 16 11.09 7.55 35.86
N GLY A 17 11.06 7.21 34.58
CA GLY A 17 10.61 5.91 34.08
C GLY A 17 11.66 5.37 33.10
N CYS A 18 12.25 4.22 33.44
CA CYS A 18 13.41 3.61 32.82
C CYS A 18 13.25 3.21 31.34
N GLY A 19 14.37 3.21 30.62
CA GLY A 19 14.79 2.04 29.83
C GLY A 19 14.42 1.99 28.34
N GLN A 20 15.39 2.32 27.49
CA GLN A 20 15.50 1.79 26.13
C GLN A 20 15.95 0.32 26.19
N GLY A 21 15.42 -0.52 25.30
CA GLY A 21 16.09 -1.76 24.93
C GLY A 21 15.19 -2.98 24.77
N THR A 22 14.88 -3.26 23.50
CA THR A 22 14.77 -4.60 22.89
C THR A 22 13.58 -5.51 23.23
N SER A 23 12.89 -5.85 22.13
CA SER A 23 12.30 -7.16 21.86
C SER A 23 10.97 -7.46 22.54
N THR A 24 9.90 -6.80 22.05
CA THR A 24 8.60 -7.47 22.02
C THR A 24 8.41 -8.04 20.62
N THR A 25 8.54 -9.36 20.56
CA THR A 25 7.91 -10.24 19.59
C THR A 25 6.41 -9.94 19.57
N ASP A 26 5.94 -9.12 18.63
CA ASP A 26 4.51 -8.98 18.37
C ASP A 26 4.01 -10.27 17.69
N LYS A 27 3.52 -11.18 18.52
CA LYS A 27 2.64 -12.28 18.11
C LYS A 27 1.37 -11.66 17.50
N PRO A 28 0.85 -12.19 16.37
CA PRO A 28 -0.14 -11.52 15.56
C PRO A 28 -1.38 -11.22 16.38
N GLU A 29 -1.70 -9.94 16.49
CA GLU A 29 -2.99 -9.47 16.92
C GLU A 29 -3.99 -9.95 15.86
N THR A 30 -4.85 -10.90 16.23
CA THR A 30 -6.05 -11.25 15.45
C THR A 30 -6.94 -10.01 15.45
N THR A 31 -6.69 -9.10 14.52
CA THR A 31 -7.61 -8.03 14.21
C THR A 31 -8.75 -8.65 13.41
N THR A 32 -9.97 -8.56 13.93
CA THR A 32 -11.17 -8.58 13.10
C THR A 32 -11.09 -7.35 12.19
N GLY A 33 -10.24 -7.40 11.17
CA GLY A 33 -9.91 -6.26 10.33
C GLY A 33 -10.99 -6.03 9.28
N GLU A 34 -11.32 -4.76 9.06
CA GLU A 34 -12.14 -4.36 7.92
C GLU A 34 -11.31 -4.48 6.63
N ALA A 35 -11.97 -4.82 5.52
CA ALA A 35 -11.33 -4.82 4.21
C ALA A 35 -10.86 -3.40 3.85
N LYS A 36 -9.65 -3.28 3.30
CA LYS A 36 -9.08 -2.00 2.85
C LYS A 36 -9.14 -1.93 1.33
N THR A 37 -9.73 -0.87 0.79
CA THR A 37 -9.76 -0.62 -0.67
C THR A 37 -9.01 0.66 -0.97
N ILE A 38 -8.03 0.56 -1.87
CA ILE A 38 -7.13 1.66 -2.23
C ILE A 38 -7.09 1.80 -3.74
N THR A 39 -7.25 3.03 -4.22
CA THR A 39 -7.13 3.36 -5.64
C THR A 39 -5.86 4.15 -5.89
N LYS A 40 -5.04 3.70 -6.84
CA LYS A 40 -3.83 4.37 -7.29
C LYS A 40 -3.91 4.68 -8.77
N THR A 41 -3.50 5.88 -9.13
CA THR A 41 -3.31 6.29 -10.52
C THR A 41 -1.83 6.43 -10.78
N VAL A 42 -1.34 5.70 -11.77
CA VAL A 42 0.08 5.69 -12.15
C VAL A 42 0.23 5.90 -13.65
N LYS A 43 1.44 6.24 -14.10
CA LYS A 43 1.68 6.45 -15.53
C LYS A 43 1.84 5.12 -16.27
N GLY A 44 0.97 4.88 -17.24
CA GLY A 44 1.08 3.82 -18.26
C GLY A 44 1.77 4.28 -19.55
N HIS A 45 1.63 3.49 -20.61
CA HIS A 45 2.29 3.75 -21.89
C HIS A 45 1.76 5.02 -22.57
N ASN A 46 0.45 5.11 -22.75
CA ASN A 46 -0.19 6.21 -23.46
C ASN A 46 -0.65 7.30 -22.50
N GLY A 47 -1.05 6.94 -21.28
CA GLY A 47 -1.62 7.88 -20.33
C GLY A 47 -1.59 7.37 -18.91
N ASP A 48 -2.47 7.89 -18.08
CA ASP A 48 -2.64 7.40 -16.73
C ASP A 48 -3.40 6.06 -16.72
N VAL A 49 -3.14 5.25 -15.70
CA VAL A 49 -3.81 3.97 -15.44
C VAL A 49 -4.25 3.99 -13.97
N GLU A 50 -5.56 4.00 -13.75
CA GLU A 50 -6.18 3.90 -12.44
C GLU A 50 -6.39 2.43 -12.07
N VAL A 51 -5.94 2.03 -10.88
CA VAL A 51 -6.10 0.66 -10.36
C VAL A 51 -6.62 0.72 -8.94
N THR A 52 -7.74 0.04 -8.70
CA THR A 52 -8.31 -0.18 -7.37
C THR A 52 -7.93 -1.57 -6.88
N THR A 53 -7.33 -1.62 -5.69
CA THR A 53 -6.91 -2.87 -5.03
C THR A 53 -7.65 -3.01 -3.71
N THR A 54 -8.21 -4.18 -3.45
CA THR A 54 -8.86 -4.53 -2.18
C THR A 54 -8.05 -5.59 -1.45
N PHE A 55 -7.87 -5.36 -0.15
CA PHE A 55 -7.20 -6.24 0.79
C PHE A 55 -8.17 -6.71 1.87
N ASP A 56 -8.05 -7.96 2.30
CA ASP A 56 -8.73 -8.43 3.51
C ASP A 56 -7.99 -7.99 4.79
N ALA A 57 -8.56 -8.36 5.94
CA ALA A 57 -8.00 -8.11 7.26
C ALA A 57 -6.54 -8.60 7.43
N ALA A 58 -6.19 -9.69 6.76
CA ALA A 58 -4.89 -10.34 6.85
C ALA A 58 -3.89 -9.82 5.80
N GLY A 59 -4.29 -8.85 4.96
CA GLY A 59 -3.48 -8.32 3.89
C GLY A 59 -3.48 -9.16 2.62
N LYS A 60 -4.37 -10.15 2.49
CA LYS A 60 -4.54 -10.86 1.22
C LYS A 60 -5.17 -9.92 0.21
N ILE A 61 -4.63 -9.88 -1.01
CA ILE A 61 -5.25 -9.22 -2.15
C ILE A 61 -6.47 -10.05 -2.57
N THR A 62 -7.65 -9.43 -2.50
CA THR A 62 -8.93 -10.07 -2.83
C THR A 62 -9.47 -9.61 -4.18
N GLU A 63 -9.15 -8.39 -4.58
CA GLU A 63 -9.56 -7.83 -5.88
C GLU A 63 -8.50 -6.84 -6.37
N VAL A 64 -8.28 -6.84 -7.69
CA VAL A 64 -7.54 -5.80 -8.41
C VAL A 64 -8.38 -5.46 -9.63
N LYS A 65 -8.75 -4.18 -9.78
CA LYS A 65 -9.58 -3.69 -10.87
C LYS A 65 -8.91 -2.50 -11.53
N VAL A 66 -8.73 -2.57 -12.84
CA VAL A 66 -8.31 -1.41 -13.64
C VAL A 66 -9.56 -0.57 -13.92
N GLY A 67 -9.49 0.71 -13.58
CA GLY A 67 -10.51 1.72 -13.80
C GLY A 67 -10.27 2.48 -15.09
N LYS A 68 -10.17 3.81 -15.00
CA LYS A 68 -9.85 4.65 -16.15
C LYS A 68 -8.43 4.42 -16.64
N HIS A 69 -8.24 4.31 -17.96
CA HIS A 69 -6.92 4.27 -18.59
C HIS A 69 -6.96 4.87 -20.00
N GLU A 70 -5.80 5.24 -20.54
CA GLU A 70 -5.64 5.75 -21.91
C GLU A 70 -4.82 4.81 -22.82
N GLU A 71 -4.60 3.57 -22.38
CA GLU A 71 -3.85 2.56 -23.13
C GLU A 71 -4.55 2.14 -24.44
N THR A 72 -3.80 1.51 -25.34
CA THR A 72 -4.29 1.15 -26.68
C THR A 72 -5.26 -0.03 -26.61
N GLU A 73 -6.53 0.21 -26.94
CA GLU A 73 -7.58 -0.81 -27.04
C GLU A 73 -7.14 -2.00 -27.90
N GLY A 74 -7.47 -3.22 -27.45
CA GLY A 74 -7.09 -4.47 -28.11
C GLY A 74 -5.64 -4.90 -27.87
N LEU A 75 -4.71 -3.95 -27.65
CA LEU A 75 -3.31 -4.25 -27.36
C LEU A 75 -3.08 -4.44 -25.86
N SER A 76 -3.60 -3.53 -25.03
CA SER A 76 -3.46 -3.58 -23.58
C SER A 76 -4.45 -4.50 -22.89
N ASP A 77 -5.52 -4.92 -23.57
CA ASP A 77 -6.63 -5.69 -22.99
C ASP A 77 -6.16 -6.95 -22.25
N PRO A 78 -5.22 -7.76 -22.79
CA PRO A 78 -4.75 -8.92 -22.05
C PRO A 78 -3.95 -8.52 -20.80
N ALA A 79 -3.20 -7.40 -20.82
CA ALA A 79 -2.55 -6.90 -19.61
C ALA A 79 -3.58 -6.43 -18.57
N ILE A 80 -4.63 -5.75 -19.00
CA ILE A 80 -5.71 -5.23 -18.15
C ILE A 80 -6.53 -6.38 -17.53
N SER A 81 -6.64 -7.52 -18.20
CA SER A 81 -7.38 -8.68 -17.69
C SER A 81 -6.49 -9.65 -16.89
N ASP A 82 -5.37 -10.09 -17.47
CA ASP A 82 -4.60 -11.22 -16.96
C ASP A 82 -3.66 -10.85 -15.81
N VAL A 83 -3.12 -9.62 -15.81
CA VAL A 83 -2.19 -9.17 -14.75
C VAL A 83 -2.93 -9.01 -13.42
N PRO A 84 -4.04 -8.25 -13.31
CA PRO A 84 -4.84 -8.19 -12.08
C PRO A 84 -5.25 -9.56 -11.56
N LYS A 85 -5.73 -10.43 -12.46
CA LYS A 85 -6.13 -11.80 -12.12
C LYS A 85 -4.97 -12.59 -11.53
N SER A 86 -3.81 -12.57 -12.19
CA SER A 86 -2.61 -13.26 -11.73
C SER A 86 -2.15 -12.76 -10.36
N ILE A 87 -2.26 -11.45 -10.10
CA ILE A 87 -1.91 -10.86 -8.81
C ILE A 87 -2.82 -11.39 -7.70
N VAL A 88 -4.14 -11.43 -7.93
CA VAL A 88 -5.10 -11.94 -6.95
C VAL A 88 -4.92 -13.44 -6.70
N GLU A 89 -4.73 -14.22 -7.77
CA GLU A 89 -4.58 -15.68 -7.71
C GLU A 89 -3.29 -16.09 -6.98
N LYS A 90 -2.17 -15.43 -7.29
CA LYS A 90 -0.87 -15.71 -6.69
C LYS A 90 -0.64 -14.96 -5.38
N ASN A 91 -1.50 -13.99 -5.06
CA ASN A 91 -1.30 -13.03 -3.97
C ASN A 91 0.13 -12.44 -3.99
N SER A 92 0.56 -12.02 -5.18
CA SER A 92 1.94 -11.62 -5.46
C SER A 92 1.98 -10.54 -6.54
N VAL A 93 2.94 -9.62 -6.43
CA VAL A 93 3.27 -8.63 -7.47
C VAL A 93 4.36 -9.14 -8.43
N ALA A 94 4.98 -10.28 -8.13
CA ALA A 94 5.94 -10.96 -9.00
C ALA A 94 5.21 -11.85 -10.02
N VAL A 95 4.43 -11.23 -10.89
CA VAL A 95 3.69 -11.89 -11.97
C VAL A 95 4.27 -11.58 -13.33
N ASP A 96 4.00 -12.44 -14.31
CA ASP A 96 4.45 -12.23 -15.66
C ASP A 96 3.75 -11.04 -16.32
N THR A 97 4.51 -10.29 -17.11
CA THR A 97 3.95 -9.23 -17.96
C THR A 97 3.43 -9.82 -19.26
N VAL A 98 2.45 -9.17 -19.86
CA VAL A 98 1.94 -9.54 -21.19
C VAL A 98 2.87 -8.98 -22.28
N GLY A 99 3.24 -9.84 -23.23
CA GLY A 99 4.01 -9.44 -24.41
C GLY A 99 3.21 -8.47 -25.29
N GLY A 100 3.84 -7.38 -25.73
CA GLY A 100 3.18 -6.31 -26.49
C GLY A 100 2.47 -5.25 -25.63
N ALA A 101 2.22 -5.54 -24.35
CA ALA A 101 1.62 -4.61 -23.37
C ALA A 101 2.44 -4.55 -22.07
N THR A 102 3.77 -4.62 -22.19
CA THR A 102 4.68 -4.72 -21.05
C THR A 102 4.65 -3.47 -20.16
N VAL A 103 4.54 -2.28 -20.76
CA VAL A 103 4.48 -1.02 -20.01
C VAL A 103 3.18 -0.94 -19.21
N THR A 104 2.04 -1.28 -19.83
CA THR A 104 0.75 -1.38 -19.13
C THR A 104 0.79 -2.41 -18.00
N SER A 105 1.38 -3.59 -18.25
CA SER A 105 1.52 -4.64 -17.23
C SER A 105 2.31 -4.14 -16.02
N LYS A 106 3.44 -3.45 -16.26
CA LYS A 106 4.26 -2.86 -15.20
C LYS A 106 3.55 -1.75 -14.46
N ALA A 107 2.75 -0.91 -15.15
CA ALA A 107 1.95 0.13 -14.51
C ALA A 107 0.93 -0.49 -13.53
N ILE A 108 0.23 -1.56 -13.92
CA ILE A 108 -0.70 -2.25 -13.03
C ILE A 108 0.03 -2.81 -11.80
N ILE A 109 1.17 -3.48 -12.01
CA ILE A 109 2.00 -4.03 -10.92
C ILE A 109 2.48 -2.92 -9.97
N ASP A 110 2.91 -1.77 -10.52
CA ASP A 110 3.35 -0.62 -9.73
C ASP A 110 2.20 -0.01 -8.92
N ALA A 111 1.02 0.17 -9.52
CA ALA A 111 -0.15 0.67 -8.82
C ALA A 111 -0.55 -0.22 -7.64
N VAL A 112 -0.52 -1.55 -7.82
CA VAL A 112 -0.77 -2.50 -6.72
C VAL A 112 0.34 -2.42 -5.67
N THR A 113 1.60 -2.29 -6.06
CA THR A 113 2.74 -2.15 -5.15
C THR A 113 2.62 -0.89 -4.27
N GLN A 114 2.20 0.22 -4.87
CA GLN A 114 1.90 1.45 -4.15
C GLN A 114 0.69 1.29 -3.23
N ALA A 115 -0.36 0.59 -3.67
CA ALA A 115 -1.53 0.29 -2.85
C ALA A 115 -1.18 -0.59 -1.64
N ILE A 116 -0.31 -1.59 -1.80
CA ILE A 116 0.21 -2.43 -0.70
C ILE A 116 0.89 -1.53 0.36
N THR A 117 1.75 -0.62 -0.10
CA THR A 117 2.48 0.29 0.79
C THR A 117 1.52 1.22 1.53
N GLU A 118 0.53 1.80 0.84
CA GLU A 118 -0.45 2.69 1.46
C GLU A 118 -1.40 1.94 2.41
N ALA A 119 -1.69 0.67 2.15
CA ALA A 119 -2.48 -0.17 3.06
C ALA A 119 -1.73 -0.49 4.37
N GLY A 120 -0.43 -0.17 4.46
CA GLY A 120 0.43 -0.44 5.61
C GLY A 120 1.04 -1.84 5.57
N PHE A 121 1.01 -2.51 4.42
CA PHE A 121 1.67 -3.80 4.23
C PHE A 121 3.05 -3.61 3.58
N ASN A 122 3.93 -4.59 3.73
CA ASN A 122 5.27 -4.54 3.14
C ASN A 122 5.28 -5.19 1.73
N PRO A 123 5.61 -4.45 0.66
CA PRO A 123 5.66 -5.00 -0.70
C PRO A 123 6.56 -6.23 -0.89
N ALA A 124 7.62 -6.36 -0.09
CA ALA A 124 8.52 -7.51 -0.18
C ALA A 124 7.81 -8.85 0.12
N ASP A 125 6.74 -8.82 0.94
CA ASP A 125 5.98 -10.01 1.32
C ASP A 125 5.10 -10.55 0.16
N TYR A 126 4.97 -9.76 -0.91
CA TYR A 126 4.26 -10.08 -2.15
C TYR A 126 5.23 -10.36 -3.31
N GLY A 127 6.52 -10.54 -3.04
CA GLY A 127 7.52 -10.93 -4.06
C GLY A 127 7.30 -12.35 -4.62
N ALA A 128 8.28 -12.84 -5.37
CA ALA A 128 8.25 -14.20 -5.92
C ALA A 128 8.29 -15.22 -4.77
N LYS A 129 7.29 -16.11 -4.72
CA LYS A 129 7.18 -17.22 -3.75
C LYS A 129 7.36 -18.55 -4.46
#